data_AF-A0A7C4E3E2-F1
#
_entry.id   AF-A0A7C4E3E2-F1
#
_cell.length_a   1.000
_cell.length_b   1.000
_cell.length_c   1.000
_cell.angle_alpha   90.00
_cell.angle_beta   90.00
_cell.angle_gamma   90.00
#
_symmetry.space_group_name_H-M   'P 1'
#
loop_
_entity.id
_entity.type
_entity.pdbx_description
1 polymer ?
#
loop_
_entity_poly.entity_id
_entity_poly.type
_entity_poly.pdbx_seq_one_letter_code
_entity_poly.pdbx_strand_id
1 'polypeptide(L)'
;MFIYNLFPRLYGPFSRWIDDLDRIKDLGVDWIYVNPVSYPGFSGSLYSIKDHYKFNPLFLDPNSKKSPEEQFKDFIKACKSRGIKVIIDLVVNHTAIDSVLVEKHPNWYKRDENGQIKRPGAWDNGMWVEWGDLAELDNENSSDKRVLWNYWKDLIEWYIDLGIDGFRCD
;
A
#
# COMPACT_ATOMS: atom_id res chain seq x y z
N MET A 1 -12.03 -16.64 -10.93
CA MET A 1 -11.35 -15.43 -10.42
C MET A 1 -12.03 -14.20 -10.98
N PHE A 2 -12.96 -13.65 -10.21
CA PHE A 2 -13.67 -12.42 -10.42
C PHE A 2 -13.26 -11.49 -9.28
N ILE A 3 -12.59 -10.38 -9.62
CA ILE A 3 -11.99 -9.46 -8.66
C ILE A 3 -12.87 -8.22 -8.53
N TYR A 4 -13.18 -7.82 -7.29
CA TYR A 4 -13.77 -6.53 -6.98
C TYR A 4 -12.72 -5.59 -6.41
N ASN A 5 -12.55 -4.41 -7.01
CA ASN A 5 -11.69 -3.37 -6.43
C ASN A 5 -12.48 -2.57 -5.39
N LEU A 6 -12.11 -2.69 -4.12
CA LEU A 6 -12.61 -1.86 -3.03
C LEU A 6 -11.64 -0.70 -2.82
N PHE A 7 -12.01 0.48 -3.34
CA PHE A 7 -11.20 1.69 -3.18
C PHE A 7 -11.36 2.28 -1.76
N PRO A 8 -10.33 2.23 -0.88
CA PRO A 8 -10.46 2.50 0.56
C PRO A 8 -11.14 3.83 0.93
N ARG A 9 -10.81 4.91 0.20
CA ARG A 9 -11.33 6.25 0.50
C ARG A 9 -12.83 6.40 0.29
N LEU A 10 -13.45 5.58 -0.57
CA LEU A 10 -14.91 5.60 -0.74
C LEU A 10 -15.63 4.93 0.43
N TYR A 11 -14.96 4.02 1.13
CA TYR A 11 -15.53 3.25 2.22
C TYR A 11 -15.17 3.80 3.61
N GLY A 12 -14.06 4.52 3.78
CA GLY A 12 -13.63 5.07 5.07
C GLY A 12 -13.08 3.98 6.01
N PRO A 13 -13.49 3.92 7.30
CA PRO A 13 -12.96 2.94 8.25
C PRO A 13 -13.19 1.48 7.85
N PHE A 14 -12.25 0.58 8.18
CA PHE A 14 -12.32 -0.86 7.86
C PHE A 14 -13.63 -1.52 8.29
N SER A 15 -14.23 -1.08 9.41
CA SER A 15 -15.52 -1.58 9.88
C SER A 15 -16.63 -1.42 8.84
N ARG A 16 -16.64 -0.32 8.08
CA ARG A 16 -17.64 -0.07 7.02
C ARG A 16 -17.40 -0.89 5.76
N TRP A 17 -16.22 -1.46 5.59
CA TRP A 17 -15.90 -2.31 4.44
C TRP A 17 -16.63 -3.65 4.56
N ILE A 18 -16.80 -4.10 5.82
CA ILE A 18 -17.49 -5.34 6.17
C ILE A 18 -18.97 -5.28 5.78
N ASP A 19 -19.60 -4.11 5.93
CA ASP A 19 -21.03 -3.89 5.67
C ASP A 19 -21.42 -4.19 4.20
N ASP A 20 -20.49 -4.05 3.26
CA ASP A 20 -20.73 -4.24 1.82
C ASP A 20 -20.37 -5.64 1.32
N LEU A 21 -19.80 -6.50 2.18
CA LEU A 21 -19.27 -7.81 1.76
C LEU A 21 -20.35 -8.76 1.27
N ASP A 22 -21.57 -8.71 1.82
CA ASP A 22 -22.67 -9.56 1.36
C ASP A 22 -23.09 -9.17 -0.05
N ARG A 23 -23.23 -7.87 -0.33
CA ARG A 23 -23.50 -7.38 -1.69
C ARG A 23 -22.37 -7.74 -2.66
N ILE A 24 -21.10 -7.58 -2.25
CA ILE A 24 -19.94 -7.97 -3.08
C ILE A 24 -19.98 -9.47 -3.37
N LYS A 25 -20.35 -10.30 -2.37
CA LYS A 25 -20.46 -11.75 -2.56
C LYS A 25 -21.56 -12.13 -3.55
N ASP A 26 -22.71 -11.46 -3.48
CA ASP A 26 -23.85 -11.69 -4.37
C ASP A 26 -23.54 -11.39 -5.84
N LEU A 27 -22.54 -10.54 -6.12
CA LEU A 27 -22.00 -10.33 -7.47
C LEU A 27 -21.23 -11.54 -8.02
N GLY A 28 -20.99 -12.59 -7.23
CA GLY A 28 -20.22 -13.77 -7.61
C GLY A 28 -18.70 -13.60 -7.47
N VAL A 29 -18.26 -12.57 -6.74
CA VAL A 29 -16.84 -12.26 -6.51
C VAL A 29 -16.20 -13.29 -5.58
N ASP A 30 -14.98 -13.70 -5.90
CA ASP A 30 -14.14 -14.61 -5.10
C ASP A 30 -12.86 -13.92 -4.57
N TRP A 31 -12.56 -12.69 -5.03
CA TRP A 31 -11.42 -11.89 -4.57
C TRP A 31 -11.78 -10.40 -4.41
N ILE A 32 -11.35 -9.79 -3.32
CA ILE A 32 -11.32 -8.33 -3.18
C ILE A 32 -9.87 -7.85 -3.31
N TYR A 33 -9.66 -6.87 -4.16
CA TYR A 33 -8.42 -6.10 -4.24
C TYR A 33 -8.61 -4.76 -3.54
N VAL A 34 -7.67 -4.39 -2.67
CA VAL A 34 -7.62 -3.09 -2.00
C VAL A 34 -6.36 -2.33 -2.39
N ASN A 35 -6.52 -1.04 -2.71
CA ASN A 35 -5.41 -0.09 -2.89
C ASN A 35 -4.60 0.06 -1.59
N PRO A 36 -3.45 0.75 -1.59
CA PRO A 36 -2.64 0.89 -0.37
C PRO A 36 -3.43 1.48 0.80
N VAL A 37 -3.26 0.85 1.95
CA VAL A 37 -3.88 1.27 3.22
C VAL A 37 -2.89 1.90 4.19
N SER A 38 -1.61 1.96 3.80
CA SER A 38 -0.51 2.53 4.58
C SER A 38 -0.60 4.05 4.70
N TYR A 39 0.15 4.61 5.66
CA TYR A 39 0.16 6.02 5.97
C TYR A 39 0.79 6.82 4.81
N PRO A 40 0.04 7.75 4.20
CA PRO A 40 0.52 8.48 3.04
C PRO A 40 1.45 9.64 3.43
N GLY A 41 2.24 10.09 2.46
CA GLY A 41 3.00 11.32 2.53
C GLY A 41 2.13 12.57 2.45
N PHE A 42 2.78 13.73 2.37
CA PHE A 42 2.11 15.04 2.41
C PHE A 42 1.04 15.23 1.32
N SER A 43 1.17 14.56 0.15
CA SER A 43 0.21 14.66 -0.95
C SER A 43 -1.13 13.98 -0.62
N GLY A 44 -1.14 13.06 0.35
CA GLY A 44 -2.30 12.26 0.72
C GLY A 44 -2.67 11.18 -0.31
N SER A 45 -1.93 11.04 -1.42
CA SER A 45 -2.09 9.94 -2.36
C SER A 45 -1.83 8.60 -1.66
N LEU A 46 -2.69 7.60 -1.89
CA LEU A 46 -2.50 6.27 -1.30
C LEU A 46 -1.22 5.60 -1.81
N TYR A 47 -0.80 5.92 -3.03
CA TYR A 47 0.42 5.38 -3.65
C TYR A 47 1.69 6.12 -3.23
N SER A 48 1.58 7.30 -2.61
CA SER A 48 2.70 8.03 -2.03
C SER A 48 2.89 7.61 -0.57
N ILE A 49 3.48 6.44 -0.33
CA ILE A 49 3.56 5.83 1.01
C ILE A 49 4.70 6.45 1.83
N LYS A 50 4.37 7.00 3.01
CA LYS A 50 5.33 7.54 3.97
C LYS A 50 5.85 6.48 4.94
N ASP A 51 4.97 5.62 5.44
CA ASP A 51 5.29 4.55 6.38
C ASP A 51 4.46 3.30 6.08
N HIS A 52 5.11 2.25 5.56
CA HIS A 52 4.46 1.02 5.13
C HIS A 52 3.80 0.23 6.27
N TYR A 53 4.37 0.30 7.49
CA TYR A 53 3.89 -0.46 8.65
C TYR A 53 2.84 0.27 9.48
N LYS A 54 2.49 1.50 9.10
CA LYS A 54 1.44 2.28 9.76
C LYS A 54 0.24 2.39 8.85
N PHE A 55 -0.95 2.01 9.32
CA PHE A 55 -2.18 2.24 8.57
C PHE A 55 -2.54 3.73 8.51
N ASN A 56 -3.18 4.12 7.41
CA ASN A 56 -3.75 5.45 7.23
C ASN A 56 -4.89 5.68 8.26
N PRO A 57 -4.82 6.72 9.12
CA PRO A 57 -5.85 7.03 10.10
C PRO A 57 -7.25 7.18 9.54
N LEU A 58 -7.41 7.52 8.25
CA LEU A 58 -8.71 7.60 7.59
C LEU A 58 -9.45 6.25 7.51
N PHE A 59 -8.73 5.14 7.64
CA PHE A 59 -9.27 3.78 7.57
C PHE A 59 -9.43 3.14 8.96
N LEU A 60 -9.08 3.86 10.02
CA LEU A 60 -9.21 3.39 11.39
C LEU A 60 -10.47 3.96 12.02
N ASP A 61 -11.19 3.14 12.79
CA ASP A 61 -12.23 3.63 13.68
C ASP A 61 -11.57 4.21 14.94
N PRO A 62 -11.64 5.55 15.17
CA PRO A 62 -11.01 6.19 16.32
C PRO A 62 -11.67 5.80 17.66
N ASN A 63 -12.87 5.22 17.64
CA ASN A 63 -13.58 4.80 18.85
C ASN A 63 -13.38 3.32 19.18
N SER A 64 -12.73 2.57 18.29
CA SER A 64 -12.45 1.16 18.52
C SER A 64 -11.37 0.97 19.57
N LYS A 65 -11.55 -0.03 20.44
CA LYS A 65 -10.52 -0.47 21.41
C LYS A 65 -9.48 -1.40 20.79
N LYS A 66 -9.68 -1.81 19.54
CA LYS A 66 -8.80 -2.72 18.81
C LYS A 66 -7.61 -1.97 18.21
N SER A 67 -6.46 -2.63 18.15
CA SER A 67 -5.30 -2.11 17.43
C SER A 67 -5.64 -1.90 15.94
N PRO A 68 -4.89 -1.04 15.22
CA PRO A 68 -5.05 -0.89 13.78
C PRO A 68 -4.99 -2.22 13.01
N GLU A 69 -4.06 -3.11 13.36
CA GLU A 69 -3.92 -4.44 12.77
C GLU A 69 -5.12 -5.32 13.05
N GLU A 70 -5.66 -5.29 14.27
CA GLU A 70 -6.85 -6.06 14.65
C GLU A 70 -8.09 -5.62 13.86
N GLN A 71 -8.27 -4.30 13.66
CA GLN A 71 -9.36 -3.77 12.83
C GLN A 71 -9.25 -4.24 11.37
N PHE A 72 -8.04 -4.25 10.81
CA PHE A 72 -7.82 -4.75 9.45
C PHE A 72 -8.02 -6.27 9.36
N LYS A 73 -7.55 -7.03 10.36
CA LYS A 73 -7.77 -8.48 10.49
C LYS A 73 -9.24 -8.85 10.56
N ASP A 74 -10.08 -8.04 11.21
CA ASP A 74 -11.54 -8.27 11.23
C ASP A 74 -12.14 -8.25 9.82
N PHE A 75 -11.75 -7.27 8.99
CA PHE A 75 -12.17 -7.19 7.59
C PHE A 75 -11.74 -8.43 6.80
N ILE A 76 -10.46 -8.82 6.91
CA ILE A 76 -9.93 -10.01 6.24
C ILE A 76 -10.68 -11.27 6.70
N LYS A 77 -10.94 -11.41 8.00
CA LYS A 77 -11.70 -12.54 8.55
C LYS A 77 -13.13 -12.57 8.03
N ALA A 78 -13.78 -11.42 7.92
CA ALA A 78 -15.13 -11.30 7.37
C ALA A 78 -15.20 -11.63 5.87
N CYS A 79 -14.14 -11.33 5.11
CA CYS A 79 -13.99 -11.79 3.73
C CYS A 79 -13.85 -13.33 3.68
N LYS A 80 -12.94 -13.88 4.48
CA LYS A 80 -12.66 -15.33 4.53
C LYS A 80 -13.89 -16.15 4.93
N SER A 81 -14.71 -15.67 5.86
CA SER A 81 -15.96 -16.34 6.24
C SER A 81 -17.00 -16.41 5.10
N ARG A 82 -16.83 -15.60 4.05
CA ARG A 82 -17.64 -15.58 2.82
C ARG A 82 -16.96 -16.27 1.64
N GLY A 83 -15.82 -16.91 1.88
CA GLY A 83 -14.99 -17.50 0.83
C GLY A 83 -14.43 -16.47 -0.15
N ILE A 84 -14.20 -15.23 0.32
CA ILE A 84 -13.56 -14.15 -0.45
C ILE A 84 -12.10 -14.06 0.02
N LYS A 85 -11.17 -14.06 -0.93
CA LYS A 85 -9.74 -13.82 -0.69
C LYS A 85 -9.39 -12.35 -0.85
N VAL A 86 -8.30 -11.90 -0.21
CA VAL A 86 -7.91 -10.48 -0.21
C VAL A 86 -6.56 -10.29 -0.88
N ILE A 87 -6.50 -9.41 -1.88
CA ILE A 87 -5.29 -8.87 -2.50
C ILE A 87 -5.06 -7.46 -1.98
N ILE A 88 -3.83 -7.12 -1.61
CA ILE A 88 -3.42 -5.74 -1.31
C ILE A 88 -2.43 -5.24 -2.35
N ASP A 89 -2.48 -3.94 -2.63
CA ASP A 89 -1.46 -3.27 -3.41
C ASP A 89 -0.11 -3.23 -2.68
N LEU A 90 0.95 -3.63 -3.38
CA LEU A 90 2.33 -3.60 -2.90
C LEU A 90 3.13 -2.59 -3.73
N VAL A 91 3.34 -1.41 -3.15
CA VAL A 91 4.09 -0.30 -3.78
C VAL A 91 5.53 -0.31 -3.26
N VAL A 92 6.42 -0.84 -4.09
CA VAL A 92 7.85 -1.06 -3.77
C VAL A 92 8.80 -0.43 -4.78
N ASN A 93 8.26 0.18 -5.84
CA ASN A 93 8.98 0.93 -6.87
C ASN A 93 9.33 2.35 -6.40
N HIS A 94 8.53 2.95 -5.51
CA HIS A 94 8.75 4.28 -4.96
C HIS A 94 8.16 4.43 -3.54
N THR A 95 8.49 5.52 -2.87
CA THR A 95 7.86 5.98 -1.62
C THR A 95 7.45 7.44 -1.74
N ALA A 96 6.77 7.99 -0.73
CA ALA A 96 6.63 9.44 -0.61
C ALA A 96 8.01 10.09 -0.43
N ILE A 97 8.19 11.28 -1.01
CA ILE A 97 9.44 12.06 -0.86
C ILE A 97 9.74 12.42 0.61
N ASP A 98 8.70 12.46 1.46
CA ASP A 98 8.80 12.66 2.90
C ASP A 98 8.66 11.35 3.71
N SER A 99 8.93 10.20 3.09
CA SER A 99 8.96 8.88 3.73
C SER A 99 10.02 8.80 4.83
N VAL A 100 9.71 8.05 5.90
CA VAL A 100 10.68 7.73 6.96
C VAL A 100 11.91 6.99 6.42
N LEU A 101 11.76 6.30 5.28
CA LEU A 101 12.85 5.57 4.63
C LEU A 101 13.82 6.51 3.91
N VAL A 102 13.36 7.69 3.43
CA VAL A 102 14.25 8.68 2.79
C VAL A 102 15.31 9.17 3.77
N GLU A 103 14.92 9.44 5.02
CA GLU A 103 15.82 9.88 6.08
C GLU A 103 16.71 8.72 6.59
N LYS A 104 16.11 7.55 6.86
CA LYS A 104 16.82 6.42 7.47
C LYS A 104 17.73 5.66 6.51
N HIS A 105 17.36 5.60 5.22
CA HIS A 105 18.04 4.81 4.20
C HIS A 105 18.21 5.60 2.89
N PRO A 106 18.94 6.72 2.90
CA PRO A 106 19.09 7.58 1.72
C PRO A 106 19.78 6.90 0.53
N ASN A 107 20.53 5.82 0.76
CA ASN A 107 21.20 5.00 -0.27
C ASN A 107 20.25 4.03 -1.00
N TRP A 108 19.01 3.88 -0.53
CA TRP A 108 18.00 3.05 -1.20
C TRP A 108 17.36 3.73 -2.40
N TYR A 109 17.59 5.04 -2.58
CA TYR A 109 16.94 5.85 -3.59
C TYR A 109 17.86 6.17 -4.75
N LYS A 110 17.29 6.17 -5.96
CA LYS A 110 18.00 6.63 -7.15
C LYS A 110 18.31 8.12 -7.03
N ARG A 111 19.44 8.52 -7.61
CA ARG A 111 19.86 9.92 -7.69
C ARG A 111 19.88 10.38 -9.15
N ASP A 112 19.52 11.63 -9.38
CA ASP A 112 19.69 12.27 -10.68
C ASP A 112 21.12 12.77 -10.89
N GLU A 113 21.37 13.40 -12.03
CA GLU A 113 22.68 13.94 -12.41
C GLU A 113 23.18 15.04 -11.44
N ASN A 114 22.28 15.67 -10.68
CA ASN A 114 22.59 16.70 -9.69
C ASN A 114 22.73 16.13 -8.27
N GLY A 115 22.65 14.80 -8.11
CA GLY A 115 22.68 14.13 -6.81
C GLY A 115 21.40 14.27 -5.98
N GLN A 116 20.32 14.79 -6.57
CA GLN A 116 19.01 14.87 -5.91
C GLN A 116 18.29 13.53 -6.00
N ILE A 117 17.32 13.28 -5.12
CA ILE A 117 16.48 12.08 -5.22
C ILE A 117 15.71 12.14 -6.54
N LYS A 118 15.84 11.08 -7.34
CA LYS A 118 15.11 10.95 -8.58
C LYS A 118 13.63 10.71 -8.27
N ARG A 119 12.76 11.40 -8.99
CA ARG A 119 11.32 11.20 -8.91
C ARG A 119 10.82 10.43 -10.13
N PRO A 120 9.92 9.44 -9.95
CA PRO A 120 9.28 8.77 -11.07
C PRO A 120 8.30 9.70 -11.78
N GLY A 121 7.84 9.27 -12.94
CA GLY A 121 6.86 10.01 -13.74
C GLY A 121 6.30 9.14 -14.85
N ALA A 122 5.45 9.73 -15.67
CA ALA A 122 4.89 9.07 -16.84
C ALA A 122 4.83 10.03 -18.03
N TRP A 123 4.82 9.47 -19.24
CA TRP A 123 4.52 10.21 -20.45
C TRP A 123 3.01 10.43 -20.55
N ASP A 124 2.59 11.70 -20.61
CA ASP A 124 1.21 12.10 -20.85
C ASP A 124 1.17 13.10 -22.01
N ASN A 125 0.40 12.79 -23.05
CA ASN A 125 0.25 13.62 -24.25
C ASN A 125 1.58 14.09 -24.89
N GLY A 126 2.59 13.22 -24.90
CA GLY A 126 3.91 13.50 -25.47
C GLY A 126 4.83 14.35 -24.59
N MET A 127 4.42 14.65 -23.36
CA MET A 127 5.23 15.33 -22.35
C MET A 127 5.53 14.40 -21.19
N TRP A 128 6.75 14.48 -20.66
CA TRP A 128 7.10 13.81 -19.42
C TRP A 128 6.52 14.58 -18.23
N VAL A 129 5.70 13.92 -17.42
CA VAL A 129 5.14 14.46 -16.19
C VAL A 129 5.78 13.76 -15.00
N GLU A 130 6.63 14.49 -14.28
CA GLU A 130 7.25 14.03 -13.04
C GLU A 130 6.24 14.10 -11.88
N TRP A 131 6.21 13.05 -11.06
CA TRP A 131 5.41 12.99 -9.83
C TRP A 131 6.22 13.55 -8.66
N GLY A 132 6.03 14.85 -8.40
CA GLY A 132 6.81 15.63 -7.44
C GLY A 132 6.78 15.15 -5.99
N ASP A 133 5.77 14.37 -5.61
CA ASP A 133 5.58 13.84 -4.27
C ASP A 133 6.26 12.49 -4.02
N LEU A 134 6.90 11.90 -5.03
CA LEU A 134 7.46 10.55 -4.98
C LEU A 134 9.00 10.54 -4.99
N ALA A 135 9.57 9.50 -4.40
CA ALA A 135 10.99 9.18 -4.38
C ALA A 135 11.22 7.78 -4.97
N GLU A 136 11.98 7.67 -6.07
CA GLU A 136 12.20 6.41 -6.77
C GLU A 136 13.23 5.53 -6.03
N LEU A 137 12.86 4.27 -5.75
CA LEU A 137 13.73 3.29 -5.11
C LEU A 137 14.66 2.63 -6.14
N ASP A 138 15.88 2.32 -5.70
CA ASP A 138 16.89 1.61 -6.48
C ASP A 138 16.95 0.13 -6.10
N ASN A 139 15.88 -0.61 -6.39
CA ASN A 139 15.79 -2.05 -6.09
C ASN A 139 16.85 -2.91 -6.82
N GLU A 140 17.49 -2.36 -7.85
CA GLU A 140 18.45 -3.09 -8.70
C GLU A 140 19.90 -2.80 -8.33
N ASN A 141 20.24 -1.53 -8.12
CA ASN A 141 21.63 -1.06 -8.02
C ASN A 141 21.96 -0.40 -6.67
N SER A 142 21.03 -0.29 -5.72
CA SER A 142 21.35 0.26 -4.39
C SER A 142 22.56 -0.46 -3.77
N SER A 143 23.48 0.31 -3.20
CA SER A 143 24.63 -0.22 -2.45
C SER A 143 24.20 -1.10 -1.28
N ASP A 144 22.99 -0.87 -0.74
CA ASP A 144 22.40 -1.60 0.37
C ASP A 144 21.26 -2.54 -0.08
N LYS A 145 21.27 -2.98 -1.35
CA LYS A 145 20.20 -3.79 -1.99
C LYS A 145 19.70 -4.95 -1.13
N ARG A 146 20.60 -5.69 -0.47
CA ARG A 146 20.21 -6.82 0.39
C ARG A 146 19.34 -6.37 1.57
N VAL A 147 19.65 -5.24 2.19
CA VAL A 147 18.86 -4.71 3.31
C VAL A 147 17.51 -4.19 2.81
N LEU A 148 17.51 -3.50 1.66
CA LEU A 148 16.28 -3.06 0.98
C LEU A 148 15.35 -4.24 0.64
N TRP A 149 15.90 -5.32 0.08
CA TRP A 149 15.10 -6.52 -0.25
C TRP A 149 14.61 -7.26 0.99
N ASN A 150 15.41 -7.31 2.06
CA ASN A 150 14.94 -7.85 3.33
C ASN A 150 13.78 -7.02 3.89
N TYR A 151 13.83 -5.69 3.78
CA TYR A 151 12.71 -4.84 4.18
C TYR A 151 11.42 -5.17 3.41
N TRP A 152 11.49 -5.35 2.09
CA TRP A 152 10.32 -5.76 1.30
C TRP A 152 9.83 -7.16 1.63
N LYS A 153 10.74 -8.10 1.88
CA LYS A 153 10.40 -9.45 2.34
C LYS A 153 9.66 -9.40 3.68
N ASP A 154 10.18 -8.65 4.65
CA ASP A 154 9.59 -8.50 5.97
C ASP A 154 8.21 -7.80 5.88
N LEU A 155 8.03 -6.87 4.94
CA LEU A 155 6.74 -6.23 4.69
C LEU A 155 5.71 -7.22 4.12
N ILE A 156 6.13 -8.06 3.17
CA ILE A 156 5.30 -9.12 2.59
C ILE A 156 4.90 -10.13 3.69
N GLU A 157 5.86 -10.57 4.50
CA GLU A 157 5.61 -11.50 5.62
C GLU A 157 4.63 -10.89 6.63
N TRP A 158 4.79 -9.61 6.97
CA TRP A 158 3.84 -8.91 7.84
C TRP A 158 2.42 -8.88 7.27
N TYR A 159 2.24 -8.60 5.97
CA TYR A 159 0.92 -8.67 5.34
C TYR A 159 0.34 -10.08 5.31
N ILE A 160 1.17 -11.11 5.09
CA ILE A 160 0.75 -12.52 5.17
C ILE A 160 0.28 -12.85 6.60
N ASP A 161 0.96 -12.37 7.63
CA ASP A 161 0.57 -12.54 9.05
C ASP A 161 -0.73 -11.79 9.41
N LEU A 162 -1.05 -10.72 8.68
CA LEU A 162 -2.35 -10.06 8.75
C LEU A 162 -3.46 -10.90 8.08
N GLY A 163 -3.08 -11.83 7.22
CA GLY A 163 -3.97 -12.76 6.53
C GLY A 163 -4.28 -12.40 5.08
N ILE A 164 -3.49 -11.52 4.45
CA ILE A 164 -3.56 -11.23 3.02
C ILE A 164 -3.30 -12.51 2.21
N ASP A 165 -4.05 -12.70 1.13
CA ASP A 165 -3.97 -13.89 0.26
C ASP A 165 -3.18 -13.65 -1.04
N GLY A 166 -2.89 -12.38 -1.38
CA GLY A 166 -2.10 -12.03 -2.56
C GLY A 166 -1.70 -10.56 -2.63
N PHE A 167 -0.85 -10.24 -3.59
CA PHE A 167 -0.34 -8.89 -3.81
C PHE A 167 -0.53 -8.49 -5.27
N ARG A 168 -0.96 -7.24 -5.51
CA ARG A 168 -0.82 -6.58 -6.82
C ARG A 168 0.37 -5.65 -6.70
N CYS A 169 1.43 -5.88 -7.47
CA CYS A 169 2.61 -5.03 -7.44
C CYS A 169 2.45 -3.88 -8.43
N ASP A 170 2.75 -2.67 -7.97
CA ASP A 170 2.81 -1.47 -8.81
C ASP A 170 4.11 -1.36 -9.63
#